data_AF-A0AAW7VZ51-F1
#
_entry.id   AF-A0AAW7VZ51-F1
#
_cell.length_a   1.000
_cell.length_b   1.000
_cell.length_c   1.000
_cell.angle_alpha   90.00
_cell.angle_beta   90.00
_cell.angle_gamma   90.00
#
_symmetry.space_group_name_H-M   'P 1'
#
loop_
_entity.id
_entity.type
_entity.pdbx_description
1 polymer ?
#
loop_
_entity_poly.entity_id
_entity_poly.type
_entity_poly.pdbx_seq_one_letter_code
_entity_poly.pdbx_strand_id
1 'polypeptide(L)' 'MSDLFVQRSNYSLSLSNHKIIVKNGQGQIVKEISIHLVENLLIFGQVQVTT' A
#
# COMPACT_ATOMS: atom_id res chain seq x y z
N MET A 1 -1.24 9.60 13.61
CA MET A 1 -1.75 8.40 12.93
C MET A 1 -2.76 8.85 11.90
N SER A 2 -2.77 8.26 10.71
CA SER A 2 -3.63 8.67 9.59
C SER A 2 -4.17 7.46 8.82
N ASP A 3 -5.32 7.62 8.19
CA ASP A 3 -5.87 6.60 7.29
C ASP A 3 -5.16 6.62 5.93
N LEU A 4 -4.90 5.43 5.39
CA LEU A 4 -4.32 5.24 4.07
C LEU A 4 -5.40 4.78 3.09
N PHE A 5 -5.68 5.62 2.09
CA PHE A 5 -6.63 5.33 1.02
C PHE A 5 -5.89 4.90 -0.25
N VAL A 6 -6.27 3.75 -0.81
CA VAL A 6 -5.72 3.22 -2.06
C VAL A 6 -6.86 3.00 -3.05
N GLN A 7 -6.91 3.85 -4.08
CA GLN A 7 -7.96 3.87 -5.11
C GLN A 7 -7.34 3.87 -6.51
N ARG A 8 -6.45 2.92 -6.80
CA ARG A 8 -5.90 2.69 -8.15
C ARG A 8 -5.74 1.20 -8.42
N SER A 9 -6.35 0.73 -9.51
CA SER A 9 -6.45 -0.70 -9.86
C SER A 9 -5.13 -1.35 -10.24
N ASN A 10 -4.11 -0.57 -10.61
CA ASN A 10 -2.81 -1.09 -11.00
C ASN A 10 -1.76 -0.99 -9.89
N TYR A 11 -2.17 -0.68 -8.65
CA TYR A 11 -1.25 -0.70 -7.52
C TYR A 11 -1.30 -2.05 -6.81
N SER A 12 -0.13 -2.52 -6.39
CA SER A 12 0.00 -3.62 -5.44
C SER A 12 0.60 -3.10 -4.15
N LEU A 13 0.15 -3.70 -3.05
CA LEU A 13 0.59 -3.39 -1.70
C LEU A 13 1.35 -4.59 -1.18
N SER A 14 2.56 -4.36 -0.66
CA SER A 14 3.31 -5.38 0.05
C SER A 14 3.73 -4.88 1.42
N LEU A 15 3.73 -5.76 2.42
CA LEU A 15 4.29 -5.47 3.74
C LEU A 15 5.76 -5.92 3.77
N SER A 16 6.67 -5.06 4.24
CA SER A 16 8.07 -5.44 4.42
C SER A 16 8.73 -4.51 5.42
N ASN A 17 9.53 -5.05 6.34
CA ASN A 17 10.30 -4.27 7.32
C ASN A 17 9.47 -3.19 8.05
N HIS A 18 8.28 -3.55 8.53
CA HIS A 18 7.33 -2.63 9.19
C HIS A 18 6.89 -1.44 8.31
N LYS A 19 6.94 -1.61 6.99
CA LYS A 19 6.47 -0.64 6.02
C LYS A 19 5.42 -1.26 5.09
N ILE A 20 4.45 -0.45 4.72
CA ILE A 20 3.59 -0.66 3.57
C ILE A 20 4.35 -0.12 2.35
N ILE A 21 4.66 -1.00 1.40
CA ILE A 21 5.28 -0.67 0.13
C ILE A 21 4.19 -0.66 -0.94
N VAL A 22 4.05 0.47 -1.63
CA VAL A 22 3.13 0.62 -2.76
C VAL A 22 3.94 0.49 -4.04
N LYS A 23 3.56 -0.47 -4.88
CA LYS A 23 4.15 -0.68 -6.21
C LYS A 23 3.15 -0.32 -7.30
N ASN A 24 3.63 0.23 -8.41
CA ASN A 24 2.81 0.43 -9.60
C ASN A 24 2.66 -0.87 -10.42
N GLY A 25 1.90 -0.83 -11.51
CA GLY A 25 1.66 -1.99 -12.38
C GLY A 25 2.92 -2.51 -13.11
N GLN A 26 4.03 -1.77 -13.03
CA GLN A 26 5.34 -2.18 -13.55
C GLN A 26 6.23 -2.79 -12.45
N GLY A 27 5.72 -2.93 -11.22
CA GLY A 27 6.44 -3.45 -10.07
C GLY A 27 7.38 -2.44 -9.40
N GLN A 28 7.40 -1.18 -9.84
CA GLN A 28 8.26 -0.15 -9.27
C GLN A 28 7.67 0.39 -7.97
N ILE A 29 8.52 0.57 -6.95
CA ILE A 29 8.12 1.19 -5.69
C ILE A 29 7.83 2.67 -5.94
N VAL A 30 6.60 3.09 -5.67
CA VAL A 30 6.16 4.49 -5.78
C VAL A 30 5.96 5.15 -4.43
N LYS A 31 5.81 4.36 -3.37
CA LYS A 31 5.67 4.88 -2.00
C LYS A 31 6.07 3.85 -0.96
N GLU A 32 6.68 4.32 0.12
CA GLU A 32 6.93 3.56 1.35
C GLU A 32 6.34 4.30 2.53
N ILE A 33 5.59 3.59 3.38
CA ILE A 33 4.89 4.17 4.51
C ILE A 33 5.16 3.30 5.73
N SER A 34 5.69 3.87 6.80
CA SER A 34 5.81 3.15 8.07
C SER A 34 4.44 2.72 8.58
N ILE A 35 4.26 1.45 8.93
CA ILE A 35 2.98 0.92 9.41
C ILE A 35 2.53 1.60 10.69
N HIS A 36 3.48 2.08 11.52
CA HIS A 36 3.20 2.80 12.76
C HIS A 36 2.50 4.16 12.55
N LEU A 37 2.52 4.68 11.32
CA LEU A 37 1.85 5.93 10.97
C LEU A 37 0.43 5.72 10.45
N VAL A 38 0.05 4.47 10.15
CA VAL A 38 -1.22 4.11 9.52
C VAL A 38 -2.12 3.44 10.54
N GLU A 39 -3.33 3.99 10.72
CA GLU A 39 -4.34 3.40 11.61
C GLU A 39 -5.25 2.44 10.83
N ASN A 40 -5.79 2.90 9.70
CA ASN A 40 -6.62 2.10 8.82
C ASN A 40 -6.10 2.11 7.39
N LEU A 41 -6.27 0.99 6.69
CA LEU A 41 -6.02 0.85 5.25
C LEU A 41 -7.34 0.59 4.53
N LEU A 42 -7.79 1.55 3.74
CA LEU A 42 -8.99 1.43 2.91
C LEU A 42 -8.60 1.24 1.44
N ILE A 43 -9.04 0.11 0.88
CA ILE A 43 -8.73 -0.29 -0.49
C ILE A 43 -10.03 -0.26 -1.30
N PHE A 44 -10.02 0.50 -2.38
CA PHE A 44 -11.15 0.62 -3.31
C PHE A 44 -10.76 0.04 -4.67
N GLY A 45 -11.50 -0.98 -5.10
CA GLY A 45 -11.27 -1.68 -6.36
C GLY A 45 -10.34 -2.88 -6.23
N GLN A 46 -9.84 -3.36 -7.37
CA GLN A 46 -9.00 -4.56 -7.43
C GLN A 46 -7.54 -4.18 -7.12
N VAL A 47 -7.01 -4.67 -6.00
CA VAL A 47 -5.63 -4.46 -5.56
C VAL A 47 -5.09 -5.79 -5.05
N GLN A 48 -3.84 -6.08 -5.38
CA GLN A 48 -3.14 -7.23 -4.82
C GLN A 48 -2.46 -6.83 -3.52
N VAL A 49 -2.71 -7.59 -2.46
CA VAL A 49 -2.06 -7.44 -1.16
C VAL A 49 -1.24 -8.69 -0.88
N THR A 50 0.05 -8.50 -0.60
CA THR A 50 0.98 -9.59 -0.28
C THR A 50 1.72 -9.32 1.03
N THR A 51 1.97 -10.36 1.81
CA THR A 51 2.82 -10.31 3.03
C THR A 51 4.28 -10.51 2.71
#